data_AF-A0A7K3NSJ0-F1
#
_entry.id   AF-A0A7K3NSJ0-F1
#
_cell.length_a   1.000
_cell.length_b   1.000
_cell.length_c   1.000
_cell.angle_alpha   90.00
_cell.angle_beta   90.00
_cell.angle_gamma   90.00
#
_symmetry.space_group_name_H-M   'P 1'
#
loop_
_entity.id
_entity.type
_entity.pdbx_description
1 polymer ?
#
loop_
_entity_poly.entity_id
_entity_poly.type
_entity_poly.pdbx_seq_one_letter_code
_entity_poly.pdbx_strand_id
1 'polypeptide(L)'
;MSLVINHNLMAMNATRNLSTAYGNLATSTSRLSSGLRITTAADDAAGLAVRELMRADIAALNQGVRNANDAISLIQTADGALGVIDEKLIRMKELAEQAATGTYTSDQRLIIDSEYQAMASEITRIANATDFNGIYLLNGNLSSETHDGSAMQAAGKLKVHFGTANDSAEDYYYIQIGTATASALGVGLAASNSISTQALAQESLVTLKNAIISKDKIRANLGALQNRLENTITNLEIQAENLQAAESQISDVDVATEMTEFVRQQILTQAAVAMLSQANSLPRMALQLMG
;
A
#
# COMPACT_ATOMS: atom_id res chain seq x y z
N MET A 1 -26.51 56.76 36.51
CA MET A 1 -26.68 55.30 36.71
C MET A 1 -27.65 55.11 37.86
N SER A 2 -28.86 54.61 37.60
CA SER A 2 -29.81 54.33 38.70
C SER A 2 -29.33 53.12 39.48
N LEU A 3 -29.17 53.27 40.79
CA LEU A 3 -28.75 52.19 41.66
C LEU A 3 -29.95 51.24 41.91
N VAL A 4 -29.93 50.08 41.25
CA VAL A 4 -31.00 49.06 41.37
C VAL A 4 -30.46 47.92 42.21
N ILE A 5 -31.06 47.70 43.39
CA ILE A 5 -30.55 46.76 44.42
C ILE A 5 -30.97 45.31 44.13
N ASN A 6 -32.17 45.10 43.59
CA ASN A 6 -32.71 43.75 43.38
C ASN A 6 -32.15 43.03 42.14
N HIS A 7 -31.71 43.77 41.12
CA HIS A 7 -31.16 43.22 39.89
C HIS A 7 -29.82 43.88 39.58
N ASN A 8 -28.72 43.22 39.95
CA ASN A 8 -27.39 43.72 39.70
C ASN A 8 -26.95 43.45 38.25
N LEU A 9 -27.30 44.37 37.36
CA LEU A 9 -26.96 44.31 35.93
C LEU A 9 -25.44 44.28 35.70
N MET A 10 -24.64 44.90 36.57
CA MET A 10 -23.17 44.89 36.46
C MET A 10 -22.60 43.51 36.77
N ALA A 11 -23.09 42.85 37.82
CA ALA A 11 -22.72 41.46 38.12
C ALA A 11 -23.17 40.51 37.00
N MET A 12 -24.40 40.66 36.47
CA MET A 12 -24.89 39.80 35.36
C MET A 12 -24.08 39.96 34.06
N ASN A 13 -23.60 41.17 33.75
CA ASN A 13 -22.70 41.38 32.63
C ASN A 13 -21.32 40.76 32.88
N ALA A 14 -20.77 40.93 34.09
CA ALA A 14 -19.51 40.30 34.47
C ALA A 14 -19.58 38.77 34.43
N THR A 15 -20.66 38.15 34.90
CA THR A 15 -20.84 36.69 34.83
C THR A 15 -20.99 36.18 33.40
N ARG A 16 -21.67 36.92 32.51
CA ARG A 16 -21.77 36.56 31.09
C ARG A 16 -20.40 36.57 30.41
N ASN A 17 -19.63 37.64 30.61
CA ASN A 17 -18.27 37.75 30.06
C ASN A 17 -17.30 36.72 30.68
N LEU A 18 -17.48 36.38 31.96
CA LEU A 18 -16.73 35.31 32.61
C LEU A 18 -17.05 33.96 31.97
N SER A 19 -18.33 33.65 31.75
CA SER A 19 -18.76 32.38 31.15
C SER A 19 -18.22 32.21 29.73
N THR A 20 -18.21 33.27 28.93
CA THR A 20 -17.62 33.22 27.58
C THR A 20 -16.11 33.06 27.62
N ALA A 21 -15.41 33.77 28.52
CA ALA A 21 -13.97 33.63 28.69
C ALA A 21 -13.55 32.23 29.16
N TYR A 22 -14.32 31.60 30.05
CA TYR A 22 -14.09 30.21 30.46
C TYR A 22 -14.32 29.21 29.32
N GLY A 23 -15.37 29.42 28.50
CA GLY A 23 -15.61 28.61 27.31
C GLY A 23 -14.45 28.66 26.32
N ASN A 24 -13.99 29.87 25.99
CA ASN A 24 -12.85 30.07 25.09
C ASN A 24 -11.55 29.50 25.66
N LEU A 25 -11.30 29.67 26.96
CA LEU A 25 -10.14 29.07 27.63
C LEU A 25 -10.15 27.55 27.54
N ALA A 26 -11.32 26.92 27.72
CA ALA A 26 -11.47 25.47 27.59
C ALA A 26 -11.17 25.00 26.15
N THR A 27 -11.66 25.73 25.14
CA THR A 27 -11.35 25.45 23.73
C THR A 27 -9.85 25.57 23.44
N SER A 28 -9.19 26.66 23.85
CA SER A 28 -7.74 26.82 23.67
C SER A 28 -6.94 25.74 24.39
N THR A 29 -7.38 25.31 25.57
CA THR A 29 -6.76 24.20 26.29
C THR A 29 -6.89 22.88 25.51
N SER A 30 -8.06 22.61 24.91
CA SER A 30 -8.29 21.43 24.08
C SER A 30 -7.43 21.45 22.81
N ARG A 31 -7.32 22.60 22.14
CA ARG A 31 -6.49 22.77 20.94
C ARG A 31 -5.00 22.61 21.25
N LEU A 32 -4.50 23.25 22.29
CA LEU A 32 -3.10 23.11 22.73
C LEU A 32 -2.77 21.68 23.17
N SER A 33 -3.70 21.01 23.86
CA SER A 33 -3.49 19.63 24.31
C SER A 33 -3.53 18.61 23.16
N SER A 34 -4.33 18.85 22.13
CA SER A 34 -4.46 17.95 20.98
C SER A 34 -3.49 18.28 19.84
N GLY A 35 -2.95 19.51 19.81
CA GLY A 35 -2.20 20.03 18.66
C GLY A 35 -3.09 20.33 17.45
N LEU A 36 -4.41 20.20 17.58
CA LEU A 36 -5.36 20.35 16.48
C LEU A 36 -6.23 21.58 16.67
N ARG A 37 -6.40 22.36 15.62
CA ARG A 37 -7.34 23.47 15.53
C ARG A 37 -8.79 22.99 15.50
N ILE A 38 -9.06 21.90 14.77
CA ILE A 38 -10.39 21.30 14.61
C ILE A 38 -10.43 20.01 15.41
N THR A 39 -11.07 20.02 16.58
CA THR A 39 -11.15 18.85 17.46
C THR A 39 -12.54 18.22 17.46
N THR A 40 -13.58 19.02 17.22
CA THR A 40 -14.97 18.56 17.20
C THR A 40 -15.70 19.04 15.94
N ALA A 41 -16.80 18.37 15.59
CA ALA A 41 -17.66 18.79 14.48
C ALA A 41 -18.35 20.14 14.72
N ALA A 42 -18.39 20.60 15.98
CA ALA A 42 -18.93 21.91 16.34
C ALA A 42 -17.98 23.06 15.99
N ASP A 43 -16.67 22.80 15.86
CA ASP A 43 -15.68 23.82 15.52
C ASP A 43 -15.72 24.14 14.01
N ASP A 44 -15.69 23.10 13.18
CA ASP A 44 -15.81 23.20 11.72
C ASP A 44 -16.21 21.84 11.13
N ALA A 45 -17.49 21.68 10.80
CA ALA A 45 -18.01 20.43 10.24
C ALA A 45 -17.43 20.12 8.85
N ALA A 46 -17.17 21.15 8.03
CA ALA A 46 -16.64 20.95 6.68
C ALA A 46 -15.15 20.62 6.72
N GLY A 47 -14.37 21.36 7.51
CA GLY A 47 -12.95 21.09 7.72
C GLY A 47 -12.69 19.72 8.34
N LEU A 48 -13.52 19.31 9.31
CA LEU A 48 -13.45 17.96 9.89
C LEU A 48 -13.75 16.87 8.85
N ALA A 49 -14.79 17.04 8.02
CA ALA A 49 -15.15 16.05 7.01
C ALA A 49 -14.04 15.86 5.96
N VAL A 50 -13.47 16.96 5.47
CA VAL A 50 -12.34 16.92 4.52
C VAL A 50 -11.13 16.24 5.15
N ARG A 51 -10.83 16.53 6.42
CA ARG A 51 -9.73 15.90 7.15
C ARG A 51 -9.91 14.39 7.25
N GLU A 52 -11.11 13.91 7.61
CA GLU A 52 -11.35 12.46 7.72
C GLU A 52 -11.22 11.74 6.37
N LEU A 53 -11.64 12.38 5.27
CA LEU A 53 -11.41 11.86 3.92
C LEU A 53 -9.90 11.78 3.60
N MET A 54 -9.15 12.85 3.86
CA MET A 54 -7.69 12.84 3.66
C MET A 54 -7.00 11.77 4.50
N ARG A 55 -7.40 11.57 5.77
CA ARG A 55 -6.85 10.50 6.62
C ARG A 55 -7.20 9.11 6.11
N ALA A 56 -8.41 8.92 5.59
CA ALA A 56 -8.81 7.67 4.95
C ALA A 56 -7.96 7.38 3.71
N ASP A 57 -7.74 8.38 2.86
CA ASP A 57 -6.90 8.27 1.67
C ASP A 57 -5.43 7.99 2.02
N ILE A 58 -4.85 8.70 2.99
CA ILE A 58 -3.50 8.44 3.48
C ILE A 58 -3.37 7.00 4.01
N ALA A 59 -4.35 6.51 4.77
CA ALA A 59 -4.34 5.14 5.27
C ALA A 59 -4.42 4.11 4.12
N ALA A 60 -5.25 4.37 3.12
CA ALA A 60 -5.38 3.54 1.93
C ALA A 60 -4.10 3.53 1.08
N LEU A 61 -3.50 4.69 0.81
CA LEU A 61 -2.22 4.81 0.09
C LEU A 61 -1.09 4.06 0.80
N ASN A 62 -0.99 4.20 2.12
CA ASN A 62 0.00 3.46 2.91
C ASN A 62 -0.21 1.94 2.86
N GLN A 63 -1.47 1.47 2.86
CA GLN A 63 -1.76 0.06 2.62
C GLN A 63 -1.41 -0.35 1.19
N GLY A 64 -1.65 0.52 0.23
CA GLY A 64 -1.29 0.28 -1.17
C GLY A 64 0.20 0.12 -1.39
N VAL A 65 1.02 0.95 -0.75
CA VAL A 65 2.49 0.78 -0.73
C VAL A 65 2.88 -0.60 -0.20
N ARG A 66 2.25 -1.08 0.89
CA ARG A 66 2.50 -2.43 1.41
C ARG A 66 2.10 -3.51 0.40
N ASN A 67 0.91 -3.41 -0.19
CA ASN A 67 0.44 -4.35 -1.21
C ASN A 67 1.37 -4.40 -2.43
N ALA A 68 1.90 -3.24 -2.85
CA ALA A 68 2.87 -3.15 -3.94
C ALA A 68 4.22 -3.80 -3.59
N ASN A 69 4.69 -3.66 -2.35
CA ASN A 69 5.89 -4.35 -1.86
C ASN A 69 5.70 -5.88 -1.77
N ASP A 70 4.51 -6.34 -1.35
CA ASP A 70 4.17 -7.78 -1.36
C ASP A 70 4.17 -8.32 -2.80
N ALA A 71 3.67 -7.54 -3.75
CA ALA A 71 3.69 -7.87 -5.17
C ALA A 71 5.11 -7.95 -5.75
N ILE A 72 6.02 -7.03 -5.35
CA ILE A 72 7.44 -7.11 -5.70
C ILE A 72 8.05 -8.40 -5.14
N SER A 73 7.76 -8.74 -3.89
CA SER A 73 8.26 -9.98 -3.26
C SER A 73 7.76 -11.24 -3.98
N LEU A 74 6.50 -11.25 -4.43
CA LEU A 74 5.94 -12.32 -5.25
C LEU A 74 6.66 -12.42 -6.60
N ILE A 75 6.89 -11.29 -7.28
CA ILE A 75 7.61 -11.25 -8.57
C ILE A 75 9.04 -11.76 -8.41
N GLN A 76 9.75 -11.36 -7.36
CA GLN A 76 11.11 -11.83 -7.07
C GLN A 76 11.14 -13.35 -6.80
N THR A 77 10.13 -13.88 -6.11
CA THR A 77 9.99 -15.33 -5.90
C THR A 77 9.84 -16.07 -7.23
N ALA A 78 8.97 -15.57 -8.12
CA ALA A 78 8.83 -16.12 -9.46
C ALA A 78 10.12 -16.00 -10.28
N ASP A 79 10.79 -14.85 -10.26
CA ASP A 79 12.01 -14.60 -11.01
C ASP A 79 13.17 -15.51 -10.56
N GLY A 80 13.32 -15.73 -9.26
CA GLY A 80 14.29 -16.66 -8.70
C GLY A 80 14.08 -18.10 -9.20
N ALA A 81 12.83 -18.57 -9.19
CA ALA A 81 12.48 -19.89 -9.71
C ALA A 81 12.73 -20.01 -11.23
N LEU A 82 12.45 -18.96 -12.01
CA LEU A 82 12.76 -18.90 -13.44
C LEU A 82 14.28 -18.90 -13.71
N GLY A 83 15.08 -18.35 -12.79
CA GLY A 83 16.54 -18.46 -12.82
C GLY A 83 17.03 -19.90 -12.66
N VAL A 84 16.42 -20.68 -11.76
CA VAL A 84 16.76 -22.11 -11.61
C VAL A 84 16.34 -22.91 -12.84
N ILE A 85 15.15 -22.62 -13.40
CA ILE A 85 14.68 -23.26 -14.65
C ILE A 85 15.64 -22.98 -15.81
N ASP A 86 16.20 -21.75 -15.89
CA ASP A 86 17.18 -21.40 -16.92
C ASP A 86 18.43 -22.29 -16.88
N GLU A 87 18.99 -22.50 -15.69
CA GLU A 87 20.17 -23.34 -15.50
C GLU A 87 19.92 -24.78 -15.97
N LYS A 88 18.69 -25.29 -15.75
CA LYS A 88 18.30 -26.62 -16.23
C LYS A 88 18.09 -26.64 -17.75
N LEU A 89 17.50 -25.60 -18.35
CA LEU A 89 17.38 -25.48 -19.81
C LEU A 89 18.73 -25.39 -20.52
N ILE A 90 19.71 -24.68 -19.93
CA ILE A 90 21.08 -24.61 -20.44
C ILE A 90 21.71 -26.01 -20.39
N ARG A 91 21.59 -26.72 -19.27
CA ARG A 91 22.10 -28.09 -19.16
C ARG A 91 21.42 -29.06 -20.14
N MET A 92 20.10 -28.94 -20.33
CA MET A 92 19.37 -29.70 -21.35
C MET A 92 19.89 -29.41 -22.77
N LYS A 93 20.28 -28.17 -23.05
CA LYS A 93 20.88 -27.78 -24.34
C LYS A 93 22.27 -28.39 -24.53
N GLU A 94 23.09 -28.45 -23.48
CA GLU A 94 24.39 -29.15 -23.53
C GLU A 94 24.21 -30.64 -23.84
N LEU A 95 23.26 -31.31 -23.18
CA LEU A 95 22.95 -32.72 -23.40
C LEU A 95 22.42 -32.96 -24.82
N ALA A 96 21.55 -32.08 -25.33
CA ALA A 96 21.06 -32.15 -26.70
C ALA A 96 22.20 -31.97 -27.73
N GLU A 97 23.13 -31.04 -27.50
CA GLU A 97 24.32 -30.84 -28.35
C GLU A 97 25.23 -32.09 -28.33
N GLN A 98 25.43 -32.67 -27.15
CA GLN A 98 26.19 -33.91 -26.97
C GLN A 98 25.55 -35.07 -27.74
N ALA A 99 24.22 -35.25 -27.62
CA ALA A 99 23.48 -36.30 -28.32
C ALA A 99 23.36 -36.07 -29.85
N ALA A 100 23.46 -34.82 -30.32
CA ALA A 100 23.45 -34.47 -31.74
C ALA A 100 24.74 -34.85 -32.48
N THR A 101 25.80 -35.21 -31.77
CA THR A 101 27.07 -35.65 -32.37
C THR A 101 27.04 -37.15 -32.71
N GLY A 102 27.53 -37.50 -33.90
CA GLY A 102 27.55 -38.88 -34.41
C GLY A 102 28.58 -39.82 -33.76
N THR A 103 29.37 -39.34 -32.79
CA THR A 103 30.42 -40.13 -32.12
C THR A 103 29.90 -41.02 -31.00
N TYR A 104 28.67 -40.79 -30.53
CA TYR A 104 28.04 -41.58 -29.48
C TYR A 104 27.22 -42.75 -30.04
N THR A 105 27.18 -43.87 -29.31
CA THR A 105 26.31 -45.00 -29.65
C THR A 105 24.86 -44.72 -29.27
N SER A 106 23.91 -45.54 -29.77
CA SER A 106 22.49 -45.40 -29.42
C SER A 106 22.23 -45.65 -27.93
N ASP A 107 22.94 -46.60 -27.30
CA ASP A 107 22.82 -46.85 -25.86
C ASP A 107 23.34 -45.67 -25.03
N GLN A 108 24.44 -45.04 -25.46
CA GLN A 108 24.95 -43.82 -24.81
C GLN A 108 23.99 -42.65 -24.96
N ARG A 109 23.35 -42.48 -26.13
CA ARG A 109 22.28 -41.48 -26.30
C ARG A 109 21.07 -41.73 -25.41
N LEU A 110 20.69 -42.99 -25.17
CA LEU A 110 19.61 -43.32 -24.24
C LEU A 110 19.95 -42.94 -22.78
N ILE A 111 21.22 -43.07 -22.38
CA ILE A 111 21.67 -42.62 -21.06
C ILE A 111 21.59 -41.09 -20.95
N ILE A 112 22.06 -40.36 -21.97
CA ILE A 112 21.97 -38.90 -22.03
C ILE A 112 20.50 -38.44 -22.03
N ASP A 113 19.63 -39.15 -22.76
CA ASP A 113 18.19 -38.90 -22.79
C ASP A 113 17.54 -39.09 -21.42
N SER A 114 17.99 -40.05 -20.61
CA SER A 114 17.48 -40.21 -19.24
C SER A 114 17.82 -39.02 -18.34
N GLU A 115 19.01 -38.43 -18.49
CA GLU A 115 19.38 -37.18 -17.79
C GLU A 115 18.53 -36.00 -18.28
N TYR A 116 18.32 -35.91 -19.60
CA TYR A 116 17.48 -34.88 -20.22
C TYR A 116 16.04 -34.93 -19.70
N GLN A 117 15.45 -36.13 -19.63
CA GLN A 117 14.10 -36.34 -19.10
C GLN A 117 14.01 -36.02 -17.60
N ALA A 118 15.04 -36.35 -16.82
CA ALA A 118 15.10 -35.97 -15.40
C ALA A 118 15.11 -34.44 -15.22
N MET A 119 15.85 -33.71 -16.07
CA MET A 119 15.84 -32.25 -16.05
C MET A 119 14.47 -31.66 -16.43
N ALA A 120 13.79 -32.24 -17.44
CA ALA A 120 12.43 -31.83 -17.80
C ALA A 120 11.43 -32.06 -16.65
N SER A 121 11.56 -33.18 -15.94
CA SER A 121 10.76 -33.47 -14.74
C SER A 121 11.05 -32.47 -13.63
N GLU A 122 12.31 -32.11 -13.43
CA GLU A 122 12.71 -31.13 -12.42
C GLU A 122 12.17 -29.72 -12.72
N ILE A 123 12.19 -29.28 -13.99
CA ILE A 123 11.54 -28.03 -14.41
C ILE A 123 10.06 -28.04 -14.05
N THR A 124 9.37 -29.15 -14.33
CA THR A 124 7.94 -29.29 -14.00
C THR A 124 7.71 -29.27 -12.48
N ARG A 125 8.59 -29.90 -11.70
CA ARG A 125 8.54 -29.88 -10.23
C ARG A 125 8.73 -28.46 -9.70
N ILE A 126 9.73 -27.71 -10.18
CA ILE A 126 9.98 -26.32 -9.78
C ILE A 126 8.77 -25.46 -10.13
N ALA A 127 8.25 -25.57 -11.34
CA ALA A 127 7.08 -24.78 -11.78
C ALA A 127 5.84 -25.06 -10.92
N ASN A 128 5.63 -26.30 -10.48
CA ASN A 128 4.51 -26.69 -9.62
C ASN A 128 4.74 -26.41 -8.13
N ALA A 129 5.99 -26.37 -7.67
CA ALA A 129 6.34 -26.12 -6.26
C ALA A 129 6.54 -24.63 -5.95
N THR A 130 6.69 -23.77 -6.96
CA THR A 130 6.87 -22.34 -6.76
C THR A 130 5.53 -21.70 -6.39
N ASP A 131 5.36 -21.43 -5.11
CA ASP A 131 4.23 -20.68 -4.57
C ASP A 131 4.67 -19.44 -3.80
N PHE A 132 3.73 -18.52 -3.63
CA PHE A 132 3.84 -17.42 -2.69
C PHE A 132 2.53 -17.33 -1.93
N ASN A 133 2.57 -17.55 -0.62
CA ASN A 133 1.38 -17.55 0.25
C ASN A 133 0.25 -18.49 -0.28
N GLY A 134 0.63 -19.66 -0.80
CA GLY A 134 -0.30 -20.64 -1.37
C GLY A 134 -0.77 -20.37 -2.81
N ILE A 135 -0.34 -19.27 -3.43
CA ILE A 135 -0.62 -18.96 -4.84
C ILE A 135 0.52 -19.52 -5.69
N TYR A 136 0.22 -20.54 -6.51
CA TYR A 136 1.19 -21.10 -7.45
C TYR A 136 1.45 -20.14 -8.61
N LEU A 137 2.73 -19.83 -8.88
CA LEU A 137 3.10 -18.74 -9.79
C LEU A 137 3.39 -19.21 -11.21
N LEU A 138 3.96 -20.41 -11.39
CA LEU A 138 4.56 -20.86 -12.66
C LEU A 138 3.83 -22.02 -13.34
N ASN A 139 2.86 -22.63 -12.66
CA ASN A 139 2.12 -23.81 -13.14
C ASN A 139 0.99 -23.50 -14.14
N GLY A 140 0.78 -22.20 -14.46
CA GLY A 140 -0.23 -21.73 -15.40
C GLY A 140 -1.52 -21.23 -14.76
N ASN A 141 -1.65 -21.29 -13.43
CA ASN A 141 -2.78 -20.71 -12.71
C ASN A 141 -2.98 -19.21 -13.00
N LEU A 142 -1.88 -18.47 -13.18
CA LEU A 142 -1.88 -17.02 -13.47
C LEU A 142 -1.85 -16.69 -14.97
N SER A 143 -1.91 -17.69 -15.86
CA SER A 143 -1.70 -17.49 -17.30
C SER A 143 -2.92 -16.94 -18.05
N SER A 144 -4.13 -17.13 -17.49
CA SER A 144 -5.39 -16.70 -18.12
C SER A 144 -5.49 -15.18 -18.21
N GLU A 145 -6.03 -14.68 -19.34
CA GLU A 145 -6.23 -13.25 -19.56
C GLU A 145 -7.38 -12.65 -18.74
N THR A 146 -8.35 -13.49 -18.35
CA THR A 146 -9.50 -13.08 -17.56
C THR A 146 -9.19 -13.22 -16.07
N HIS A 147 -9.28 -12.13 -15.32
CA HIS A 147 -9.34 -12.21 -13.86
C HIS A 147 -10.81 -12.25 -13.43
N ASP A 148 -11.31 -13.42 -13.08
CA ASP A 148 -12.64 -13.52 -12.50
C ASP A 148 -12.56 -13.37 -10.98
N GLY A 149 -12.45 -12.11 -10.53
CA GLY A 149 -12.48 -11.75 -9.11
C GLY A 149 -13.84 -11.95 -8.44
N SER A 150 -14.82 -12.55 -9.12
CA SER A 150 -16.14 -12.87 -8.55
C SER A 150 -16.18 -14.18 -7.76
N ALA A 151 -15.17 -15.05 -7.96
CA ALA A 151 -15.06 -16.33 -7.27
C ALA A 151 -14.09 -16.28 -6.08
N MET A 152 -14.37 -17.08 -5.06
CA MET A 152 -13.55 -17.22 -3.84
C MET A 152 -12.16 -17.81 -4.12
N GLN A 153 -12.00 -18.50 -5.26
CA GLN A 153 -10.71 -18.86 -5.84
C GLN A 153 -10.63 -18.26 -7.25
N ALA A 154 -10.12 -17.05 -7.35
CA ALA A 154 -9.91 -16.38 -8.62
C ALA A 154 -8.73 -17.03 -9.35
N ALA A 155 -9.00 -17.64 -10.52
CA ALA A 155 -7.97 -18.08 -11.46
C ALA A 155 -7.68 -16.98 -12.49
N GLY A 156 -6.44 -16.87 -12.97
CA GLY A 156 -6.00 -15.85 -13.94
C GLY A 156 -5.08 -14.78 -13.36
N LYS A 157 -4.93 -13.65 -14.07
CA LYS A 157 -3.99 -12.57 -13.67
C LYS A 157 -4.26 -12.13 -12.23
N LEU A 158 -3.22 -11.91 -11.43
CA LEU A 158 -3.36 -11.46 -10.05
C LEU A 158 -3.58 -9.93 -10.03
N LYS A 159 -4.67 -9.47 -9.40
CA LYS A 159 -4.92 -8.04 -9.20
C LYS A 159 -4.22 -7.55 -7.93
N VAL A 160 -3.28 -6.63 -8.08
CA VAL A 160 -2.61 -5.94 -6.97
C VAL A 160 -3.18 -4.54 -6.89
N HIS A 161 -3.88 -4.25 -5.79
CA HIS A 161 -4.53 -2.96 -5.56
C HIS A 161 -3.69 -2.09 -4.64
N PHE A 162 -3.45 -0.86 -5.03
CA PHE A 162 -2.63 0.10 -4.28
C PHE A 162 -3.14 1.54 -4.28
N GLY A 163 -4.20 1.84 -5.03
CA GLY A 163 -4.86 3.15 -4.98
C GLY A 163 -6.06 3.20 -4.04
N THR A 164 -6.70 4.37 -3.99
CA THR A 164 -7.81 4.67 -3.06
C THR A 164 -9.19 4.37 -3.67
N ALA A 165 -9.30 4.36 -5.00
CA ALA A 165 -10.53 4.06 -5.72
C ALA A 165 -10.47 2.65 -6.35
N ASN A 166 -11.05 2.44 -7.54
CA ASN A 166 -11.02 1.15 -8.23
C ASN A 166 -10.94 1.37 -9.75
N ASP A 167 -10.04 2.25 -10.19
CA ASP A 167 -9.72 2.49 -11.59
C ASP A 167 -8.51 1.64 -12.03
N SER A 168 -8.67 0.99 -13.18
CA SER A 168 -7.63 0.21 -13.85
C SER A 168 -6.39 1.01 -14.29
N ALA A 169 -6.53 2.32 -14.50
CA ALA A 169 -5.43 3.16 -14.95
C ALA A 169 -4.52 3.61 -13.79
N GLU A 170 -5.07 3.68 -12.59
CA GLU A 170 -4.43 4.37 -11.45
C GLU A 170 -4.29 3.47 -10.22
N ASP A 171 -5.29 2.64 -9.90
CA ASP A 171 -5.40 2.03 -8.56
C ASP A 171 -4.91 0.58 -8.48
N TYR A 172 -4.77 -0.11 -9.61
CA TYR A 172 -4.33 -1.50 -9.60
C TYR A 172 -3.55 -1.92 -10.84
N TYR A 173 -2.70 -2.94 -10.66
CA TYR A 173 -2.06 -3.66 -11.75
C TYR A 173 -2.43 -5.13 -11.77
N TYR A 174 -2.51 -5.68 -12.98
CA TYR A 174 -2.60 -7.11 -13.19
C TYR A 174 -1.20 -7.70 -13.39
N ILE A 175 -0.84 -8.65 -12.55
CA ILE A 175 0.34 -9.49 -12.73
C ILE A 175 -0.09 -10.75 -13.45
N GLN A 176 0.35 -10.89 -14.70
CA GLN A 176 0.19 -12.11 -15.48
C GLN A 176 1.53 -12.82 -15.56
N ILE A 177 1.56 -14.08 -15.14
CA ILE A 177 2.74 -14.92 -15.25
C ILE A 177 2.42 -16.03 -16.24
N GLY A 178 3.22 -16.13 -17.30
CA GLY A 178 3.11 -17.20 -18.28
C GLY A 178 3.48 -18.56 -17.66
N THR A 179 2.86 -19.63 -18.15
CA THR A 179 3.18 -20.99 -17.71
C THR A 179 4.61 -21.36 -18.08
N ALA A 180 5.38 -21.84 -17.10
CA ALA A 180 6.79 -22.24 -17.28
C ALA A 180 7.02 -23.74 -17.04
N THR A 181 5.97 -24.56 -17.15
CA THR A 181 6.11 -26.03 -17.07
C THR A 181 6.86 -26.57 -18.29
N ALA A 182 7.51 -27.72 -18.16
CA ALA A 182 8.26 -28.33 -19.26
C ALA A 182 7.40 -28.55 -20.51
N SER A 183 6.13 -28.92 -20.33
CA SER A 183 5.18 -29.07 -21.44
C SER A 183 4.83 -27.74 -22.12
N ALA A 184 4.63 -26.65 -21.37
CA ALA A 184 4.33 -25.33 -21.93
C ALA A 184 5.53 -24.72 -22.66
N LEU A 185 6.75 -25.04 -22.21
CA LEU A 185 8.00 -24.64 -22.84
C LEU A 185 8.39 -25.52 -24.05
N GLY A 186 7.61 -26.58 -24.36
CA GLY A 186 7.87 -27.49 -25.48
C GLY A 186 8.95 -28.54 -25.23
N VAL A 187 9.39 -28.71 -23.99
CA VAL A 187 10.42 -29.67 -23.55
C VAL A 187 9.85 -30.77 -22.64
N GLY A 188 8.54 -30.98 -22.70
CA GLY A 188 7.81 -31.92 -21.85
C GLY A 188 8.04 -33.38 -22.22
N LEU A 189 7.60 -34.29 -21.34
CA LEU A 189 7.80 -35.74 -21.42
C LEU A 189 6.91 -36.41 -22.49
N ALA A 190 7.05 -36.00 -23.75
CA ALA A 190 6.43 -36.65 -24.91
C ALA A 190 7.51 -37.33 -25.75
N ALA A 191 7.19 -38.46 -26.40
CA ALA A 191 8.15 -39.25 -27.18
C ALA A 191 8.84 -38.45 -28.31
N SER A 192 8.20 -37.39 -28.81
CA SER A 192 8.74 -36.44 -29.80
C SER A 192 9.82 -35.51 -29.25
N ASN A 193 9.98 -35.42 -27.93
CA ASN A 193 10.92 -34.52 -27.25
C ASN A 193 12.10 -35.27 -26.62
N SER A 194 12.33 -36.52 -27.03
CA SER A 194 13.51 -37.29 -26.63
C SER A 194 14.71 -36.92 -27.50
N ILE A 195 15.92 -37.04 -26.97
CA ILE A 195 17.19 -36.84 -27.71
C ILE A 195 17.83 -38.18 -28.10
N SER A 196 17.04 -39.26 -28.08
CA SER A 196 17.47 -40.64 -28.34
C SER A 196 18.06 -40.85 -29.76
N THR A 197 17.66 -40.01 -30.72
CA THR A 197 18.19 -40.02 -32.09
C THR A 197 18.85 -38.69 -32.44
N GLN A 198 19.80 -38.74 -33.37
CA GLN A 198 20.53 -37.54 -33.82
C GLN A 198 19.58 -36.48 -34.41
N ALA A 199 18.56 -36.90 -35.17
CA ALA A 199 17.58 -35.99 -35.75
C ALA A 199 16.73 -35.31 -34.67
N LEU A 200 16.25 -36.06 -33.68
CA LEU A 200 15.47 -35.49 -32.58
C LEU A 200 16.32 -34.61 -31.66
N ALA A 201 17.60 -34.92 -31.47
CA ALA A 201 18.53 -34.07 -30.72
C ALA A 201 18.72 -32.70 -31.41
N GLN A 202 18.81 -32.68 -32.75
CA GLN A 202 18.88 -31.43 -33.53
C GLN A 202 17.58 -30.61 -33.46
N GLU A 203 16.43 -31.28 -33.52
CA GLU A 203 15.13 -30.63 -33.32
C GLU A 203 15.00 -30.05 -31.91
N SER A 204 15.47 -30.81 -30.90
CA SER A 204 15.46 -30.39 -29.49
C SER A 204 16.30 -29.15 -29.23
N LEU A 205 17.40 -28.92 -29.98
CA LEU A 205 18.16 -27.67 -29.87
C LEU A 205 17.34 -26.44 -30.28
N VAL A 206 16.46 -26.58 -31.27
CA VAL A 206 15.56 -25.51 -31.72
C VAL A 206 14.46 -25.28 -30.70
N THR A 207 13.84 -26.35 -30.17
CA THR A 207 12.80 -26.23 -29.14
C THR A 207 13.35 -25.64 -27.85
N LEU A 208 14.54 -26.05 -27.40
CA LEU A 208 15.23 -25.48 -26.22
C LEU A 208 15.57 -24.00 -26.41
N LYS A 209 16.00 -23.58 -27.61
CA LYS A 209 16.22 -22.17 -27.91
C LYS A 209 14.91 -21.38 -27.79
N ASN A 210 13.80 -21.91 -28.30
CA ASN A 210 12.49 -21.28 -28.17
C ASN A 210 12.00 -21.26 -26.72
N ALA A 211 12.25 -22.32 -25.94
CA ALA A 211 11.95 -22.41 -24.52
C ALA A 211 12.67 -21.32 -23.71
N ILE A 212 13.98 -21.15 -23.94
CA ILE A 212 14.78 -20.10 -23.30
C ILE A 212 14.21 -18.72 -23.65
N ILE A 213 13.93 -18.45 -24.92
CA ILE A 213 13.33 -17.17 -25.36
C ILE A 213 11.95 -16.93 -24.69
N SER A 214 11.12 -17.96 -24.59
CA SER A 214 9.80 -17.87 -23.94
C SER A 214 9.94 -17.53 -22.46
N LYS A 215 10.84 -18.22 -21.75
CA LYS A 215 11.15 -17.93 -20.34
C LYS A 215 11.70 -16.52 -20.16
N ASP A 216 12.61 -16.09 -21.04
CA ASP A 216 13.19 -14.74 -20.98
C ASP A 216 12.14 -13.65 -21.23
N LYS A 217 11.15 -13.90 -22.09
CA LYS A 217 9.99 -12.99 -22.23
C LYS A 217 9.21 -12.88 -20.92
N ILE A 218 9.01 -13.98 -20.20
CA ILE A 218 8.34 -13.96 -18.88
C ILE A 218 9.17 -13.13 -17.88
N ARG A 219 10.48 -13.39 -17.75
CA ARG A 219 11.38 -12.62 -16.87
C ARG A 219 11.42 -11.14 -17.24
N ALA A 220 11.49 -10.81 -18.53
CA ALA A 220 11.49 -9.42 -19.00
C ALA A 220 10.20 -8.68 -18.63
N ASN A 221 9.04 -9.33 -18.78
CA ASN A 221 7.76 -8.76 -18.36
C ASN A 221 7.68 -8.56 -16.85
N LEU A 222 8.19 -9.52 -16.06
CA LEU A 222 8.25 -9.43 -14.60
C LEU A 222 9.17 -8.29 -14.14
N GLY A 223 10.35 -8.14 -14.74
CA GLY A 223 11.25 -7.02 -14.47
C GLY A 223 10.65 -5.66 -14.85
N ALA A 224 9.93 -5.58 -15.96
CA ALA A 224 9.21 -4.37 -16.33
C ALA A 224 8.10 -4.02 -15.32
N LEU A 225 7.36 -5.03 -14.82
CA LEU A 225 6.35 -4.83 -13.78
C LEU A 225 6.98 -4.41 -12.45
N GLN A 226 8.12 -4.97 -12.06
CA GLN A 226 8.86 -4.55 -10.87
C GLN A 226 9.24 -3.06 -10.95
N ASN A 227 9.86 -2.62 -12.05
CA ASN A 227 10.21 -1.22 -12.25
C ASN A 227 8.97 -0.30 -12.21
N ARG A 228 7.84 -0.75 -12.76
CA ARG A 228 6.58 0.01 -12.69
C ARG A 228 6.07 0.11 -11.25
N LEU A 229 6.10 -0.98 -10.49
CA LEU A 229 5.67 -1.00 -9.08
C LEU A 229 6.57 -0.11 -8.21
N GLU A 230 7.90 -0.13 -8.40
CA GLU A 230 8.83 0.74 -7.66
C GLU A 230 8.58 2.24 -7.93
N ASN A 231 8.35 2.60 -9.19
CA ASN A 231 7.96 3.97 -9.55
C ASN A 231 6.58 4.34 -8.98
N THR A 232 5.63 3.40 -9.01
CA THR A 232 4.30 3.60 -8.42
C THR A 232 4.39 3.79 -6.90
N ILE A 233 5.19 3.00 -6.18
CA ILE A 233 5.42 3.17 -4.73
C ILE A 233 5.94 4.57 -4.44
N THR A 234 6.96 5.01 -5.17
CA THR A 234 7.52 6.36 -5.01
C THR A 234 6.46 7.44 -5.22
N ASN A 235 5.57 7.26 -6.21
CA ASN A 235 4.48 8.20 -6.47
C ASN A 235 3.43 8.19 -5.35
N LEU A 236 3.02 7.00 -4.86
CA LEU A 236 2.07 6.87 -3.75
C LEU A 236 2.61 7.47 -2.46
N GLU A 237 3.90 7.32 -2.18
CA GLU A 237 4.56 7.95 -1.02
C GLU A 237 4.54 9.48 -1.13
N ILE A 238 4.88 10.04 -2.30
CA ILE A 238 4.78 11.48 -2.55
C ILE A 238 3.33 11.98 -2.41
N GLN A 239 2.35 11.22 -2.90
CA GLN A 239 0.94 11.58 -2.75
C GLN A 239 0.50 11.54 -1.28
N ALA A 240 0.89 10.50 -0.53
CA ALA A 240 0.58 10.39 0.89
C ALA A 240 1.23 11.52 1.71
N GLU A 241 2.48 11.88 1.40
CA GLU A 241 3.17 13.01 2.04
C GLU A 241 2.48 14.34 1.73
N ASN A 242 2.12 14.60 0.47
CA ASN A 242 1.42 15.82 0.08
C ASN A 242 0.03 15.92 0.71
N LEU A 243 -0.71 14.81 0.78
CA LEU A 243 -2.01 14.77 1.46
C LEU A 243 -1.84 14.98 2.96
N GLN A 244 -0.80 14.42 3.58
CA GLN A 244 -0.51 14.66 4.99
C GLN A 244 -0.14 16.13 5.26
N ALA A 245 0.63 16.75 4.38
CA ALA A 245 0.94 18.18 4.47
C ALA A 245 -0.31 19.05 4.31
N ALA A 246 -1.22 18.68 3.39
CA ALA A 246 -2.50 19.36 3.22
C ALA A 246 -3.42 19.16 4.43
N GLU A 247 -3.47 17.94 5.00
CA GLU A 247 -4.22 17.61 6.20
C GLU A 247 -3.75 18.45 7.39
N SER A 248 -2.43 18.51 7.62
CA SER A 248 -1.80 19.34 8.65
C SER A 248 -2.19 20.82 8.54
N GLN A 249 -2.22 21.41 7.34
CA GLN A 249 -2.67 22.81 7.16
C GLN A 249 -4.13 23.05 7.54
N ILE A 250 -4.97 22.02 7.42
CA ILE A 250 -6.39 22.08 7.77
C ILE A 250 -6.59 21.82 9.27
N SER A 251 -5.87 20.86 9.83
CA SER A 251 -6.12 20.30 11.14
C SER A 251 -5.26 20.90 12.24
N ASP A 252 -4.02 21.27 11.97
CA ASP A 252 -3.05 21.57 13.01
C ASP A 252 -3.20 23.00 13.52
N VAL A 253 -2.92 23.17 14.81
CA VAL A 253 -2.94 24.48 15.46
C VAL A 253 -1.56 25.12 15.42
N ASP A 254 -1.50 26.42 15.10
CA ASP A 254 -0.31 27.22 15.39
C ASP A 254 -0.24 27.48 16.90
N VAL A 255 0.63 26.72 17.56
CA VAL A 255 0.84 26.77 19.01
C VAL A 255 1.24 28.18 19.46
N ALA A 256 2.00 28.94 18.66
CA ALA A 256 2.42 30.28 19.08
C ALA A 256 1.21 31.21 19.18
N THR A 257 0.36 31.19 18.16
CA THR A 257 -0.86 31.99 18.14
C THR A 257 -1.85 31.52 19.22
N GLU A 258 -2.10 30.22 19.34
CA GLU A 258 -3.05 29.68 20.33
C GLU A 258 -2.56 29.86 21.78
N MET A 259 -1.24 29.88 22.05
CA MET A 259 -0.69 30.22 23.36
C MET A 259 -0.95 31.69 23.72
N THR A 260 -0.87 32.62 22.76
CA THR A 260 -1.23 34.02 23.02
C THR A 260 -2.72 34.17 23.32
N GLU A 261 -3.57 33.40 22.63
CA GLU A 261 -5.01 33.30 22.87
C GLU A 261 -5.27 32.76 24.27
N PHE A 262 -4.67 31.63 24.63
CA PHE A 262 -4.79 31.01 25.95
C PHE A 262 -4.41 31.97 27.08
N VAL A 263 -3.26 32.64 26.97
CA VAL A 263 -2.80 33.59 28.00
C VAL A 263 -3.74 34.79 28.11
N ARG A 264 -4.23 35.33 26.99
CA ARG A 264 -5.19 36.44 27.01
C ARG A 264 -6.50 36.02 27.70
N GLN A 265 -6.98 34.82 27.42
CA GLN A 265 -8.20 34.25 28.00
C GLN A 265 -8.01 34.01 29.51
N GLN A 266 -6.82 33.58 29.92
CA GLN A 266 -6.45 33.42 31.33
C GLN A 266 -6.44 34.77 32.06
N ILE A 267 -5.91 35.83 31.44
CA ILE A 267 -5.92 37.19 32.02
C ILE A 267 -7.37 37.72 32.11
N LEU A 268 -8.18 37.52 31.07
CA LEU A 268 -9.58 37.95 31.04
C LEU A 268 -10.44 37.24 32.10
N THR A 269 -10.24 35.93 32.32
CA THR A 269 -10.93 35.20 33.38
C THR A 269 -10.55 35.71 34.77
N GLN A 270 -9.26 35.96 35.03
CA GLN A 270 -8.80 36.56 36.29
C GLN A 270 -9.39 37.97 36.51
N ALA A 271 -9.38 38.81 35.48
CA ALA A 271 -9.95 40.15 35.53
C ALA A 271 -11.48 40.14 35.71
N ALA A 272 -12.19 39.23 35.04
CA ALA A 272 -13.64 39.08 35.17
C ALA A 272 -14.05 38.61 36.57
N VAL A 273 -13.28 37.71 37.20
CA VAL A 273 -13.49 37.30 38.60
C VAL A 273 -13.29 38.48 39.55
N ALA A 274 -12.24 39.29 39.35
CA ALA A 274 -12.00 40.48 40.14
C ALA A 274 -13.14 41.52 39.99
N MET A 275 -13.59 41.75 38.76
CA MET A 275 -14.71 42.66 38.46
C MET A 275 -16.05 42.14 38.99
N LEU A 276 -16.28 40.83 38.97
CA LEU A 276 -17.47 40.22 39.57
C LEU A 276 -17.48 40.40 41.10
N SER A 277 -16.32 40.20 41.74
CA SER A 277 -16.15 40.46 43.17
C SER A 277 -16.47 41.92 43.51
N GLN A 278 -15.94 42.87 42.73
CA GLN A 278 -16.21 44.30 42.89
C GLN A 278 -17.67 44.68 42.56
N ALA A 279 -18.26 44.07 41.54
CA ALA A 279 -19.67 44.29 41.18
C ALA A 279 -20.63 43.80 42.27
N ASN A 280 -20.25 42.76 43.02
CA ASN A 280 -21.03 42.24 44.14
C ASN A 280 -20.85 43.06 45.44
N SER A 281 -19.74 43.79 45.60
CA SER A 281 -19.50 44.64 46.78
C SER A 281 -20.21 45.99 46.71
N LEU A 282 -20.43 46.55 45.51
CA LEU A 282 -21.09 47.84 45.28
C LEU A 282 -22.50 47.96 45.91
N PRO A 283 -23.43 47.00 45.74
CA PRO A 283 -24.74 47.05 46.40
C PRO A 283 -24.67 46.94 47.92
N ARG A 284 -23.68 46.20 48.46
CA ARG A 284 -23.47 46.05 49.90
C ARG A 284 -22.98 47.34 50.55
N MET A 285 -22.03 48.03 49.91
CA MET A 285 -21.56 49.35 50.35
C MET A 285 -22.68 50.39 50.32
N ALA A 286 -23.54 50.36 49.29
CA ALA A 286 -24.68 51.26 49.22
C ALA A 286 -25.73 51.01 50.32
N LEU A 287 -26.01 49.75 50.65
CA LEU A 287 -26.88 49.40 51.77
C LEU A 287 -26.30 49.85 53.12
N GLN A 288 -24.98 49.77 53.30
CA GLN A 288 -24.29 50.27 54.51
C GLN A 288 -24.24 51.80 54.62
N LEU A 289 -24.43 52.54 53.51
CA LEU A 289 -24.46 54.00 53.49
C LEU A 289 -25.89 54.57 53.65
N MET A 290 -26.92 53.73 53.49
CA MET A 290 -28.33 54.11 53.61
C MET A 290 -29.02 53.56 54.87
N GLY A 291 -28.34 52.71 55.64
CA GLY A 291 -28.74 52.25 56.97
C GLY A 291 -27.84 52.83 58.03
#